data_AF-A0A1Z8SLQ1-F1
#
_entry.id   AF-A0A1Z8SLQ1-F1
#
_cell.length_a   1.000
_cell.length_b   1.000
_cell.length_c   1.000
_cell.angle_alpha   90.00
_cell.angle_beta   90.00
_cell.angle_gamma   90.00
#
_symmetry.space_group_name_H-M   'P 1'
#
loop_
_entity.id
_entity.type
_entity.pdbx_description
1 polymer ?
#
loop_
_entity_poly.entity_id
_entity_poly.type
_entity_poly.pdbx_seq_one_letter_code
_entity_poly.pdbx_strand_id
1 'polypeptide(L)'
;MNYLLACLFFLGISPKTFSDDWPRFGGIQGNFTSKEETLVVNWDVTEPKKLWQSDVGLGYSSVIEANGMAFSQGYVGGKNIFVCLNVETGKAIWKRQFPCPKGDKFFKGGSRSTPLYYDEKLFILTHLGDFYSLDAKNGKILWGLNLVDDLAGIRPTWGFAASPVIIGENIIIPVGAKNAAIVALNKDDGEVIWKSGNYEIAYSTPFKINSSDDLGIFHGSGLSVHDLKDGKEKCFYQHTTRYGINASQPLQVGRSLLLSSAYGKGSAFVDFSKNRPRIEWKTEKVASQMASSVYKDGYLYGIHGQAGSRSKFSTLFCLDTEKGKVVWDKKGFGLGTLILVKETLIILSETGEIALVNADPDQFQLLANFQALSGKDNWIPPTYANGRLHCRSSDGEWICLAMGSNYF
;
A
#
# COMPACT_ATOMS: atom_id res chain seq x y z
N MET A 1 26.95 16.24 63.96
CA MET A 1 27.39 15.85 62.61
C MET A 1 26.19 15.20 61.95
N ASN A 2 25.42 15.98 61.17
CA ASN A 2 24.12 15.60 60.61
C ASN A 2 24.34 14.79 59.33
N TYR A 3 23.78 13.59 59.24
CA TYR A 3 23.70 12.83 58.00
C TYR A 3 22.34 13.11 57.34
N LEU A 4 22.35 13.82 56.21
CA LEU A 4 21.20 13.97 55.31
C LEU A 4 21.01 12.66 54.54
N LEU A 5 19.81 12.06 54.65
CA LEU A 5 19.34 11.03 53.73
C LEU A 5 18.95 11.68 52.40
N ALA A 6 19.62 11.32 51.31
CA ALA A 6 19.21 11.68 49.96
C ALA A 6 18.24 10.62 49.42
N CYS A 7 16.96 10.98 49.30
CA CYS A 7 15.97 10.18 48.58
C CYS A 7 16.21 10.31 47.07
N LEU A 8 16.69 9.24 46.44
CA LEU A 8 16.77 9.10 44.98
C LEU A 8 15.36 8.85 44.42
N PHE A 9 14.78 9.87 43.81
CA PHE A 9 13.63 9.72 42.92
C PHE A 9 14.07 9.00 41.65
N PHE A 10 13.73 7.71 41.52
CA PHE A 10 13.76 7.03 40.23
C PHE A 10 12.64 7.61 39.35
N LEU A 11 12.98 8.56 38.48
CA LEU A 11 12.17 8.89 37.32
C LEU A 11 12.18 7.66 36.40
N GLY A 12 11.10 6.86 36.47
CA GLY A 12 10.84 5.83 35.49
C GLY A 12 10.74 6.47 34.11
N ILE A 13 11.76 6.26 33.28
CA ILE A 13 11.66 6.51 31.85
C ILE A 13 10.73 5.42 31.32
N SER A 14 9.43 5.73 31.20
CA SER A 14 8.54 4.88 30.42
C SER A 14 9.16 4.75 29.03
N PRO A 15 9.40 3.54 28.52
CA PRO A 15 9.82 3.40 27.13
C PRO A 15 8.77 4.11 26.29
N LYS A 16 9.19 5.13 25.54
CA LYS A 16 8.37 5.64 24.45
C LYS A 16 8.17 4.45 23.53
N THR A 17 7.01 3.82 23.58
CA THR A 17 6.58 2.88 22.56
C THR A 17 6.78 3.61 21.24
N PHE A 18 7.65 3.08 20.38
CA PHE A 18 7.84 3.62 19.05
C PHE A 18 6.51 3.49 18.32
N SER A 19 5.80 4.61 18.21
CA SER A 19 4.77 4.79 17.20
C SER A 19 5.44 4.75 15.84
N ASP A 20 4.95 3.89 14.95
CA ASP A 20 5.39 3.88 13.56
C ASP A 20 4.46 4.78 12.72
N ASP A 21 5.05 5.81 12.10
CA ASP A 21 4.38 6.52 11.01
C ASP A 21 4.15 5.56 9.82
N TRP A 22 3.15 5.88 8.99
CA TRP A 22 2.83 5.16 7.77
C TRP A 22 2.89 6.09 6.56
N PRO A 23 4.10 6.53 6.15
CA PRO A 23 4.27 7.68 5.24
C PRO A 23 3.99 7.38 3.76
N ARG A 24 3.77 6.12 3.39
CA ARG A 24 3.61 5.68 1.99
C ARG A 24 2.72 4.45 1.87
N PHE A 25 2.39 4.09 0.63
CA PHE A 25 1.67 2.84 0.32
C PHE A 25 2.36 1.61 0.93
N GLY A 26 1.65 0.85 1.75
CA GLY A 26 2.18 -0.33 2.44
C GLY A 26 3.08 -0.02 3.65
N GLY A 27 3.10 1.21 4.15
CA GLY A 27 3.80 1.60 5.38
C GLY A 27 5.28 1.89 5.15
N ILE A 28 6.04 2.07 6.23
CA ILE A 28 7.45 2.49 6.16
C ILE A 28 8.30 1.55 5.28
N GLN A 29 8.04 0.24 5.35
CA GLN A 29 8.71 -0.78 4.55
C GLN A 29 8.05 -1.05 3.18
N GLY A 30 6.84 -0.52 2.94
CA GLY A 30 6.12 -0.72 1.68
C GLY A 30 5.61 -2.16 1.47
N ASN A 31 5.51 -2.93 2.55
CA ASN A 31 5.17 -4.36 2.55
C ASN A 31 3.91 -4.69 3.37
N PHE A 32 3.13 -3.68 3.77
CA PHE A 32 1.88 -3.82 4.51
C PHE A 32 2.05 -4.43 5.90
N THR A 33 3.18 -4.15 6.55
CA THR A 33 3.47 -4.61 7.92
C THR A 33 3.71 -3.45 8.88
N SER A 34 3.24 -3.59 10.13
CA SER A 34 3.58 -2.73 11.26
C SER A 34 4.20 -3.56 12.39
N LYS A 35 5.16 -2.96 13.10
CA LYS A 35 5.80 -3.54 14.28
C LYS A 35 5.24 -3.00 15.59
N GLU A 36 4.20 -2.17 15.55
CA GLU A 36 3.54 -1.72 16.76
C GLU A 36 2.97 -2.90 17.55
N GLU A 37 3.13 -2.86 18.88
CA GLU A 37 2.70 -3.90 19.82
C GLU A 37 1.40 -3.53 20.54
N THR A 38 0.87 -2.34 20.25
CA THR A 38 -0.26 -1.75 20.97
C THR A 38 -1.61 -2.25 20.45
N LEU A 39 -1.67 -3.04 19.37
CA LEU A 39 -2.93 -3.48 18.78
C LEU A 39 -3.79 -4.27 19.77
N VAL A 40 -4.97 -3.73 20.08
CA VAL A 40 -6.01 -4.41 20.84
C VAL A 40 -6.76 -5.34 19.88
N VAL A 41 -6.84 -6.61 20.26
CA VAL A 41 -7.46 -7.67 19.44
C VAL A 41 -8.69 -8.30 20.09
N ASN A 42 -9.02 -7.89 21.30
CA ASN A 42 -10.21 -8.34 22.03
C ASN A 42 -10.87 -7.12 22.68
N TRP A 43 -12.17 -6.97 22.43
CA TRP A 43 -13.01 -6.03 23.15
C TRP A 43 -14.13 -6.83 23.80
N ASP A 44 -14.05 -7.04 25.11
CA ASP A 44 -14.94 -7.97 25.83
C ASP A 44 -16.44 -7.61 25.71
N VAL A 45 -16.79 -6.35 25.39
CA VAL A 45 -18.19 -5.88 25.29
C VAL A 45 -18.45 -4.81 24.21
N THR A 46 -17.46 -4.03 23.74
CA THR A 46 -17.71 -2.87 22.85
C THR A 46 -16.71 -2.75 21.70
N GLU A 47 -17.22 -2.62 20.47
CA GLU A 47 -16.42 -2.30 19.27
C GLU A 47 -15.46 -1.11 19.49
N PRO A 48 -14.32 -1.05 18.78
CA PRO A 48 -13.36 0.04 18.92
C PRO A 48 -14.01 1.40 18.69
N LYS A 49 -13.65 2.37 19.55
CA LYS A 49 -14.19 3.73 19.46
C LYS A 49 -13.81 4.36 18.11
N LYS A 50 -14.82 4.80 17.37
CA LYS A 50 -14.61 5.71 16.23
C LYS A 50 -14.14 7.07 16.74
N LEU A 51 -12.89 7.42 16.44
CA LEU A 51 -12.28 8.70 16.80
C LEU A 51 -12.90 9.83 15.98
N TRP A 52 -13.03 9.62 14.68
CA TRP A 52 -13.66 10.56 13.75
C TRP A 52 -14.01 9.87 12.43
N GLN A 53 -14.74 10.61 11.59
CA GLN A 53 -15.12 10.24 10.24
C GLN A 53 -15.02 11.45 9.30
N SER A 54 -14.66 11.21 8.05
CA SER A 54 -14.53 12.21 6.99
C SER A 54 -14.98 11.64 5.64
N ASP A 55 -15.15 12.53 4.66
CA ASP A 55 -15.43 12.18 3.27
C ASP A 55 -14.34 12.77 2.36
N VAL A 56 -13.72 11.89 1.58
CA VAL A 56 -12.65 12.20 0.62
C VAL A 56 -13.08 11.94 -0.84
N GLY A 57 -14.34 11.54 -1.07
CA GLY A 57 -14.91 11.25 -2.38
C GLY A 57 -14.48 9.90 -2.95
N LEU A 58 -14.89 9.59 -4.18
CA LEU A 58 -14.69 8.27 -4.80
C LEU A 58 -13.20 7.94 -4.98
N GLY A 59 -12.83 6.67 -4.83
CA GLY A 59 -11.49 6.21 -5.20
C GLY A 59 -10.93 5.11 -4.31
N TYR A 60 -9.70 4.74 -4.59
CA TYR A 60 -9.01 3.58 -4.03
C TYR A 60 -7.63 3.92 -3.45
N SER A 61 -7.28 5.21 -3.36
CA SER A 61 -6.08 5.64 -2.62
C SER A 61 -6.16 5.16 -1.19
N SER A 62 -5.07 4.57 -0.71
CA SER A 62 -4.90 4.28 0.70
C SER A 62 -4.77 5.58 1.50
N VAL A 63 -4.80 5.43 2.81
CA VAL A 63 -4.50 6.51 3.76
C VAL A 63 -3.03 6.40 4.16
N ILE A 64 -2.39 7.53 4.38
CA ILE A 64 -1.08 7.59 5.04
C ILE A 64 -1.19 8.48 6.27
N GLU A 65 -0.49 8.14 7.34
CA GLU A 65 -0.35 8.94 8.56
C GLU A 65 1.13 9.27 8.74
N ALA A 66 1.46 10.55 8.89
CA ALA A 66 2.82 10.99 9.18
C ALA A 66 2.81 12.33 9.90
N ASN A 67 3.67 12.46 10.92
CA ASN A 67 3.89 13.72 11.63
C ASN A 67 2.58 14.42 12.10
N GLY A 68 1.67 13.66 12.71
CA GLY A 68 0.39 14.16 13.23
C GLY A 68 -0.65 14.56 12.16
N MET A 69 -0.39 14.24 10.89
CA MET A 69 -1.29 14.49 9.76
C MET A 69 -1.67 13.18 9.10
N ALA A 70 -2.88 13.14 8.54
CA ALA A 70 -3.34 12.03 7.73
C ALA A 70 -3.71 12.51 6.32
N PHE A 71 -3.26 11.80 5.30
CA PHE A 71 -3.43 12.18 3.90
C PHE A 71 -4.11 11.07 3.09
N SER A 72 -4.92 11.50 2.12
CA SER A 72 -5.45 10.61 1.09
C SER A 72 -5.91 11.44 -0.12
N GLN A 73 -6.37 10.75 -1.15
CA GLN A 73 -6.99 11.39 -2.32
C GLN A 73 -8.22 10.66 -2.82
N GLY A 74 -9.14 11.42 -3.41
CA GLY A 74 -10.36 10.89 -4.00
C GLY A 74 -10.93 11.81 -5.05
N TYR A 75 -12.18 11.59 -5.43
CA TYR A 75 -12.80 12.26 -6.57
C TYR A 75 -14.17 12.82 -6.21
N VAL A 76 -14.40 14.08 -6.58
CA VAL A 76 -15.69 14.76 -6.44
C VAL A 76 -15.93 15.66 -7.65
N GLY A 77 -17.06 15.46 -8.34
CA GLY A 77 -17.57 16.43 -9.33
C GLY A 77 -16.58 16.81 -10.44
N GLY A 78 -15.89 15.84 -11.05
CA GLY A 78 -14.94 16.08 -12.14
C GLY A 78 -13.54 16.53 -11.68
N LYS A 79 -13.25 16.39 -10.38
CA LYS A 79 -11.98 16.82 -9.79
C LYS A 79 -11.36 15.71 -8.93
N ASN A 80 -10.05 15.55 -9.05
CA ASN A 80 -9.24 14.84 -8.06
C ASN A 80 -9.07 15.75 -6.84
N ILE A 81 -9.33 15.25 -5.64
CA ILE A 81 -9.24 15.95 -4.37
C ILE A 81 -8.10 15.33 -3.57
N PHE A 82 -7.20 16.16 -3.06
CA PHE A 82 -6.17 15.79 -2.10
C PHE A 82 -6.50 16.42 -0.76
N VAL A 83 -6.47 15.63 0.30
CA VAL A 83 -6.84 16.10 1.64
C VAL A 83 -5.69 15.86 2.61
N CYS A 84 -5.45 16.84 3.47
CA CYS A 84 -4.67 16.70 4.68
C CYS A 84 -5.59 16.95 5.86
N LEU A 85 -5.67 15.97 6.76
CA LEU A 85 -6.47 16.03 7.97
C LEU A 85 -5.55 16.06 9.18
N ASN A 86 -5.97 16.77 10.22
CA ASN A 86 -5.40 16.61 11.55
C ASN A 86 -5.76 15.21 12.07
N VAL A 87 -4.76 14.40 12.43
CA VAL A 87 -4.99 12.99 12.74
C VAL A 87 -5.82 12.75 13.99
N GLU A 88 -5.79 13.67 14.96
CA GLU A 88 -6.53 13.53 16.21
C GLU A 88 -8.02 13.87 16.05
N THR A 89 -8.35 14.79 15.15
CA THR A 89 -9.71 15.35 15.04
C THR A 89 -10.43 15.00 13.75
N GLY A 90 -9.72 14.53 12.72
CA GLY A 90 -10.26 14.29 11.37
C GLY A 90 -10.62 15.59 10.62
N LYS A 91 -10.37 16.76 11.21
CA LYS A 91 -10.65 18.06 10.57
C LYS A 91 -9.61 18.34 9.49
N ALA A 92 -10.09 18.83 8.35
CA ALA A 92 -9.20 19.24 7.27
C ALA A 92 -8.29 20.40 7.71
N ILE A 93 -6.98 20.21 7.54
CA ILE A 93 -5.99 21.27 7.61
C ILE A 93 -6.00 22.02 6.28
N TRP A 94 -5.96 21.29 5.16
CA TRP A 94 -6.13 21.84 3.83
C TRP A 94 -6.71 20.80 2.86
N LYS A 95 -7.26 21.29 1.75
CA LYS A 95 -7.72 20.49 0.61
C LYS A 95 -7.25 21.13 -0.71
N ARG A 96 -6.82 20.31 -1.66
CA ARG A 96 -6.50 20.74 -3.04
C ARG A 96 -7.33 19.98 -4.04
N GLN A 97 -7.65 20.63 -5.15
CA GLN A 97 -8.48 20.04 -6.21
C GLN A 97 -7.89 20.31 -7.58
N PHE A 98 -7.91 19.30 -8.44
CA PHE A 98 -7.41 19.40 -9.81
C PHE A 98 -8.44 18.81 -10.77
N PRO A 99 -8.70 19.42 -11.94
CA PRO A 99 -9.57 18.84 -12.95
C PRO A 99 -9.11 17.43 -13.32
N CYS A 100 -9.99 16.45 -13.20
CA CYS A 100 -9.68 15.06 -13.51
C CYS A 100 -11.00 14.32 -13.71
N PRO A 101 -11.30 13.76 -14.90
CA PRO A 101 -12.52 13.01 -15.13
C PRO A 101 -12.58 11.77 -14.23
N LYS A 102 -13.76 11.18 -14.01
CA LYS A 102 -13.92 10.07 -13.05
C LYS A 102 -13.08 8.83 -13.41
N GLY A 103 -13.00 8.48 -14.70
CA GLY A 103 -12.24 7.32 -15.18
C GLY A 103 -12.81 5.97 -14.73
N ASP A 104 -14.13 5.83 -14.69
CA ASP A 104 -14.83 4.58 -14.39
C ASP A 104 -14.85 3.62 -15.58
N LYS A 105 -14.10 2.52 -15.48
CA LYS A 105 -14.08 1.48 -16.51
C LYS A 105 -14.11 0.09 -15.87
N PHE A 106 -15.32 -0.46 -15.70
CA PHE A 106 -15.59 -1.72 -14.97
C PHE A 106 -15.35 -1.68 -13.45
N PHE A 107 -15.34 -0.48 -12.86
CA PHE A 107 -15.26 -0.21 -11.42
C PHE A 107 -15.77 1.22 -11.14
N LYS A 108 -15.77 1.68 -9.88
CA LYS A 108 -16.36 2.99 -9.51
C LYS A 108 -15.63 4.23 -10.06
N GLY A 109 -14.35 4.12 -10.41
CA GLY A 109 -13.52 5.27 -10.81
C GLY A 109 -12.92 6.02 -9.62
N GLY A 110 -12.39 7.21 -9.86
CA GLY A 110 -11.78 8.09 -8.85
C GLY A 110 -10.29 7.81 -8.59
N SER A 111 -9.67 8.56 -7.69
CA SER A 111 -8.21 8.52 -7.46
C SER A 111 -7.72 7.18 -6.92
N ARG A 112 -6.54 6.69 -7.33
CA ARG A 112 -6.05 5.34 -6.97
C ARG A 112 -4.66 5.33 -6.35
N SER A 113 -3.74 6.14 -6.87
CA SER A 113 -2.40 6.28 -6.29
C SER A 113 -2.50 6.69 -4.83
N THR A 114 -1.63 6.16 -3.98
CA THR A 114 -1.51 6.63 -2.59
C THR A 114 -0.47 7.76 -2.56
N PRO A 115 -0.67 8.83 -1.78
CA PRO A 115 0.35 9.86 -1.59
C PRO A 115 1.63 9.29 -0.94
N LEU A 116 2.74 10.02 -1.10
CA LEU A 116 3.99 9.78 -0.39
C LEU A 116 4.33 11.00 0.44
N TYR A 117 4.49 10.83 1.75
CA TYR A 117 5.07 11.83 2.64
C TYR A 117 6.57 11.58 2.81
N TYR A 118 7.38 12.62 2.62
CA TYR A 118 8.81 12.57 2.88
C TYR A 118 9.35 13.98 3.08
N ASP A 119 10.10 14.19 4.16
CA ASP A 119 10.80 15.44 4.47
C ASP A 119 9.91 16.69 4.31
N GLU A 120 8.78 16.70 5.03
CA GLU A 120 7.76 17.77 4.99
C GLU A 120 7.11 18.02 3.61
N LYS A 121 7.40 17.18 2.61
CA LYS A 121 6.78 17.22 1.29
C LYS A 121 5.79 16.09 1.12
N LEU A 122 4.78 16.36 0.30
CA LEU A 122 3.78 15.39 -0.13
C LEU A 122 3.85 15.24 -1.65
N PHE A 123 4.09 14.03 -2.12
CA PHE A 123 4.09 13.69 -3.54
C PHE A 123 2.80 13.00 -3.91
N ILE A 124 2.13 13.51 -4.93
CA ILE A 124 0.78 13.12 -5.30
C ILE A 124 0.67 12.90 -6.80
N LEU A 125 -0.06 11.85 -7.20
CA LEU A 125 -0.28 11.49 -8.59
C LEU A 125 -1.78 11.35 -8.88
N THR A 126 -2.28 12.11 -9.84
CA THR A 126 -3.63 11.92 -10.40
C THR A 126 -3.61 10.75 -11.37
N HIS A 127 -4.78 10.18 -11.64
CA HIS A 127 -4.85 9.07 -12.57
C HIS A 127 -4.77 9.47 -14.06
N LEU A 128 -4.68 10.78 -14.35
CA LEU A 128 -4.32 11.31 -15.67
C LEU A 128 -2.82 11.50 -15.85
N GLY A 129 -2.03 11.49 -14.77
CA GLY A 129 -0.59 11.66 -14.82
C GLY A 129 -0.10 12.98 -14.26
N ASP A 130 -0.96 13.84 -13.69
CA ASP A 130 -0.49 15.05 -13.02
C ASP A 130 0.21 14.65 -11.72
N PHE A 131 1.50 14.95 -11.66
CA PHE A 131 2.37 14.64 -10.55
C PHE A 131 2.87 15.93 -9.91
N TYR A 132 2.62 16.09 -8.60
CA TYR A 132 3.00 17.29 -7.88
C TYR A 132 3.78 16.96 -6.62
N SER A 133 4.74 17.83 -6.29
CA SER A 133 5.25 17.99 -4.94
C SER A 133 4.53 19.14 -4.26
N LEU A 134 4.02 18.90 -3.07
CA LEU A 134 3.36 19.89 -2.23
C LEU A 134 4.12 20.05 -0.92
N ASP A 135 4.08 21.25 -0.35
CA ASP A 135 4.32 21.45 1.07
C ASP A 135 3.24 20.70 1.88
N ALA A 136 3.64 19.76 2.74
CA ALA A 136 2.69 18.90 3.44
C ALA A 136 1.84 19.66 4.48
N LYS A 137 2.34 20.78 5.01
CA LYS A 137 1.69 21.57 6.06
C LYS A 137 0.58 22.47 5.52
N ASN A 138 0.76 23.04 4.34
CA ASN A 138 -0.18 24.02 3.76
C ASN A 138 -0.72 23.66 2.36
N GLY A 139 -0.22 22.58 1.76
CA GLY A 139 -0.65 22.10 0.45
C GLY A 139 -0.25 22.99 -0.71
N LYS A 140 0.69 23.94 -0.54
CA LYS A 140 1.22 24.76 -1.62
C LYS A 140 2.00 23.87 -2.58
N ILE A 141 1.75 24.03 -3.88
CA ILE A 141 2.53 23.35 -4.92
C ILE A 141 3.95 23.93 -4.91
N LEU A 142 4.93 23.04 -4.78
CA LEU A 142 6.35 23.36 -4.87
C LEU A 142 6.82 23.23 -6.32
N TRP A 143 6.46 22.13 -6.96
CA TRP A 143 6.67 21.87 -8.39
C TRP A 143 5.66 20.82 -8.89
N GLY A 144 5.54 20.69 -10.20
CA GLY A 144 4.71 19.66 -10.83
C GLY A 144 5.05 19.42 -12.29
N LEU A 145 4.67 18.24 -12.78
CA LEU A 145 4.76 17.83 -14.17
C LEU A 145 3.62 16.87 -14.50
N ASN A 146 3.35 16.64 -15.78
CA ASN A 146 2.44 15.62 -16.26
C ASN A 146 3.23 14.45 -16.87
N LEU A 147 2.99 13.22 -16.39
CA LEU A 147 3.70 12.02 -16.86
C LEU A 147 3.49 11.77 -18.36
N VAL A 148 2.33 12.13 -18.92
CA VAL A 148 2.03 11.95 -20.35
C VAL A 148 2.67 13.07 -21.15
N ASP A 149 2.36 14.33 -20.82
CA ASP A 149 2.74 15.47 -21.64
C ASP A 149 4.23 15.80 -21.54
N ASP A 150 4.83 15.73 -20.34
CA ASP A 150 6.23 16.11 -20.12
C ASP A 150 7.21 14.94 -20.25
N LEU A 151 6.74 13.70 -20.03
CA LEU A 151 7.60 12.50 -20.03
C LEU A 151 7.24 11.48 -21.13
N ALA A 152 6.31 11.82 -22.02
CA ALA A 152 5.80 10.95 -23.10
C ALA A 152 5.17 9.64 -22.58
N GLY A 153 4.67 9.66 -21.35
CA GLY A 153 4.08 8.52 -20.66
C GLY A 153 2.88 7.93 -21.36
N ILE A 154 2.68 6.63 -21.13
CA ILE A 154 1.55 5.89 -21.67
C ILE A 154 0.59 5.62 -20.52
N ARG A 155 -0.54 6.32 -20.53
CA ARG A 155 -1.56 6.13 -19.50
C ARG A 155 -2.17 4.72 -19.59
N PRO A 156 -2.15 3.93 -18.51
CA PRO A 156 -2.76 2.61 -18.50
C PRO A 156 -4.29 2.66 -18.73
N THR A 157 -4.87 1.53 -19.14
CA THR A 157 -6.32 1.43 -19.41
C THR A 157 -7.19 1.94 -18.24
N TRP A 158 -6.81 1.59 -17.01
CA TRP A 158 -7.45 2.06 -15.78
C TRP A 158 -6.69 3.22 -15.12
N GLY A 159 -5.99 4.06 -15.89
CA GLY A 159 -5.22 5.24 -15.43
C GLY A 159 -4.04 4.91 -14.53
N PHE A 160 -3.25 5.92 -14.16
CA PHE A 160 -2.14 5.72 -13.23
C PHE A 160 -2.66 5.36 -11.83
N ALA A 161 -2.04 4.37 -11.19
CA ALA A 161 -2.37 3.92 -9.84
C ALA A 161 -1.17 3.53 -8.98
N ALA A 162 -0.02 3.23 -9.61
CA ALA A 162 1.22 3.02 -8.88
C ALA A 162 1.56 4.27 -8.07
N SER A 163 1.97 4.08 -6.82
CA SER A 163 2.31 5.20 -5.94
C SER A 163 3.75 5.66 -6.19
N PRO A 164 4.06 6.96 -6.05
CA PRO A 164 5.44 7.42 -6.02
C PRO A 164 6.17 6.82 -4.81
N VAL A 165 7.47 6.57 -4.96
CA VAL A 165 8.33 6.14 -3.85
C VAL A 165 9.63 6.92 -3.88
N ILE A 166 10.22 7.12 -2.70
CA ILE A 166 11.60 7.58 -2.59
C ILE A 166 12.49 6.38 -2.32
N ILE A 167 13.53 6.22 -3.15
CA ILE A 167 14.56 5.19 -3.00
C ILE A 167 15.91 5.90 -3.15
N GLY A 168 16.70 5.91 -2.07
CA GLY A 168 17.85 6.82 -1.98
C GLY A 168 17.38 8.27 -1.96
N GLU A 169 17.94 9.11 -2.83
CA GLU A 169 17.57 10.54 -2.95
C GLU A 169 16.52 10.82 -4.04
N ASN A 170 16.10 9.79 -4.77
CA ASN A 170 15.32 9.93 -5.99
C ASN A 170 13.87 9.55 -5.75
N ILE A 171 12.96 10.33 -6.34
CA ILE A 171 11.59 9.88 -6.56
C ILE A 171 11.60 8.93 -7.74
N ILE A 172 11.04 7.75 -7.55
CA ILE A 172 10.89 6.77 -8.60
C ILE A 172 9.41 6.65 -8.97
N ILE A 173 9.12 6.78 -10.27
CA ILE A 173 7.76 6.74 -10.80
C ILE A 173 7.68 5.95 -12.12
N PRO A 174 6.74 5.01 -12.27
CA PRO A 174 6.52 4.30 -13.52
C PRO A 174 5.69 5.19 -14.48
N VAL A 175 6.17 5.31 -15.71
CA VAL A 175 5.62 6.21 -16.75
C VAL A 175 5.15 5.44 -17.99
N GLY A 176 5.76 4.28 -18.28
CA GLY A 176 5.33 3.36 -19.34
C GLY A 176 5.71 3.76 -20.76
N ALA A 177 6.54 4.79 -20.92
CA ALA A 177 6.98 5.26 -22.22
C ALA A 177 8.14 4.41 -22.80
N LYS A 178 8.32 4.46 -24.12
CA LYS A 178 9.52 3.88 -24.77
C LYS A 178 10.77 4.65 -24.30
N ASN A 179 11.82 3.93 -23.92
CA ASN A 179 13.04 4.47 -23.28
C ASN A 179 12.80 5.25 -21.97
N ALA A 180 11.60 5.17 -21.40
CA ALA A 180 11.19 5.91 -20.21
C ALA A 180 10.04 5.19 -19.50
N ALA A 181 10.09 3.86 -19.45
CA ALA A 181 9.12 3.05 -18.73
C ALA A 181 9.13 3.40 -17.23
N ILE A 182 10.31 3.72 -16.71
CA ILE A 182 10.52 4.25 -15.37
C ILE A 182 11.41 5.48 -15.40
N VAL A 183 11.13 6.40 -14.49
CA VAL A 183 11.82 7.68 -14.37
C VAL A 183 12.24 7.89 -12.92
N ALA A 184 13.48 8.35 -12.73
CA ALA A 184 13.93 8.94 -11.49
C ALA A 184 13.88 10.46 -11.62
N LEU A 185 13.27 11.10 -10.63
CA LEU A 185 13.15 12.55 -10.51
C LEU A 185 13.87 13.01 -9.26
N ASN A 186 14.46 14.20 -9.33
CA ASN A 186 14.91 14.92 -8.14
C ASN A 186 13.69 15.33 -7.31
N LYS A 187 13.72 15.02 -6.02
CA LYS A 187 12.62 15.28 -5.08
C LYS A 187 12.36 16.76 -4.82
N ASP A 188 13.32 17.62 -5.11
CA ASP A 188 13.31 19.03 -4.74
C ASP A 188 12.75 19.93 -5.83
N ASP A 189 12.95 19.58 -7.10
CA ASP A 189 12.56 20.40 -8.27
C ASP A 189 11.80 19.61 -9.37
N GLY A 190 11.74 18.28 -9.28
CA GLY A 190 11.10 17.43 -10.27
C GLY A 190 11.93 17.21 -11.55
N GLU A 191 13.20 17.63 -11.59
CA GLU A 191 14.06 17.41 -12.74
C GLU A 191 14.32 15.91 -12.95
N VAL A 192 14.37 15.50 -14.22
CA VAL A 192 14.68 14.12 -14.58
C VAL A 192 16.16 13.84 -14.35
N ILE A 193 16.44 12.89 -13.46
CA ILE A 193 17.80 12.38 -13.21
C ILE A 193 18.15 11.33 -14.25
N TRP A 194 17.25 10.35 -14.46
CA TRP A 194 17.38 9.35 -15.51
C TRP A 194 16.02 8.81 -15.94
N LYS A 195 15.97 8.25 -17.15
CA LYS A 195 14.83 7.49 -17.70
C LYS A 195 15.34 6.16 -18.25
N SER A 196 14.58 5.09 -18.08
CA SER A 196 14.97 3.77 -18.57
C SER A 196 13.79 2.84 -18.80
N GLY A 197 14.06 1.71 -19.46
CA GLY A 197 13.10 0.66 -19.73
C GLY A 197 12.18 0.94 -20.93
N ASN A 198 11.54 -0.12 -21.43
CA ASN A 198 10.73 -0.08 -22.65
C ASN A 198 9.35 -0.75 -22.48
N TYR A 199 8.92 -0.96 -21.24
CA TYR A 199 7.69 -1.67 -20.95
C TYR A 199 6.51 -0.73 -20.71
N GLU A 200 5.34 -1.17 -21.17
CA GLU A 200 4.08 -0.61 -20.67
C GLU A 200 3.92 -0.95 -19.18
N ILE A 201 3.58 0.05 -18.39
CA ILE A 201 3.41 -0.09 -16.94
C ILE A 201 2.07 -0.77 -16.61
N ALA A 202 2.01 -1.32 -15.40
CA ALA A 202 0.78 -1.81 -14.81
C ALA A 202 0.38 -0.92 -13.61
N TYR A 203 0.08 -1.52 -12.46
CA TYR A 203 -0.51 -0.80 -11.32
C TYR A 203 0.27 -0.95 -10.02
N SER A 204 1.29 -1.82 -9.97
CA SER A 204 2.15 -1.97 -8.79
C SER A 204 3.13 -0.81 -8.65
N THR A 205 3.38 -0.44 -7.39
CA THR A 205 4.33 0.58 -6.99
C THR A 205 5.77 0.07 -7.13
N PRO A 206 6.74 0.85 -7.66
CA PRO A 206 8.15 0.46 -7.63
C PRO A 206 8.64 0.23 -6.20
N PHE A 207 9.63 -0.65 -6.02
CA PHE A 207 10.13 -1.00 -4.70
C PHE A 207 11.62 -1.32 -4.74
N LYS A 208 12.29 -1.12 -3.61
CA LYS A 208 13.69 -1.50 -3.42
C LYS A 208 13.76 -3.02 -3.23
N ILE A 209 14.68 -3.68 -3.94
CA ILE A 209 14.95 -5.11 -3.77
C ILE A 209 16.14 -5.28 -2.83
N ASN A 210 15.96 -6.05 -1.76
CA ASN A 210 16.98 -6.29 -0.72
C ASN A 210 17.55 -4.97 -0.15
N SER A 211 18.73 -5.05 0.47
CA SER A 211 19.55 -3.90 0.82
C SER A 211 20.40 -3.41 -0.35
N SER A 212 20.28 -3.96 -1.57
CA SER A 212 21.05 -3.52 -2.74
C SER A 212 20.47 -2.24 -3.33
N ASP A 213 21.25 -1.55 -4.17
CA ASP A 213 20.77 -0.43 -4.99
C ASP A 213 19.95 -0.92 -6.20
N ASP A 214 19.11 -1.94 -5.99
CA ASP A 214 18.27 -2.53 -7.02
C ASP A 214 16.82 -2.09 -6.85
N LEU A 215 16.19 -1.84 -7.99
CA LEU A 215 14.82 -1.38 -8.12
C LEU A 215 13.98 -2.42 -8.86
N GLY A 216 12.91 -2.88 -8.22
CA GLY A 216 11.92 -3.78 -8.82
C GLY A 216 10.72 -3.01 -9.38
N ILE A 217 10.28 -3.39 -10.58
CA ILE A 217 9.08 -2.85 -11.21
C ILE A 217 8.22 -3.99 -11.72
N PHE A 218 6.96 -4.04 -11.31
CA PHE A 218 6.01 -5.04 -11.79
C PHE A 218 5.06 -4.42 -12.81
N HIS A 219 5.45 -4.52 -14.08
CA HIS A 219 4.80 -3.90 -15.23
C HIS A 219 4.01 -4.95 -16.04
N GLY A 220 3.34 -4.57 -17.14
CA GLY A 220 2.36 -5.44 -17.81
C GLY A 220 2.94 -6.75 -18.37
N SER A 221 4.23 -6.79 -18.65
CA SER A 221 4.93 -7.97 -19.18
C SER A 221 5.48 -8.91 -18.09
N GLY A 222 5.76 -8.39 -16.88
CA GLY A 222 6.45 -9.13 -15.82
C GLY A 222 7.17 -8.22 -14.82
N LEU A 223 8.13 -8.79 -14.09
CA LEU A 223 8.99 -8.04 -13.17
C LEU A 223 10.36 -7.82 -13.81
N SER A 224 10.79 -6.57 -13.90
CA SER A 224 12.16 -6.18 -14.22
C SER A 224 12.89 -5.66 -12.98
N VAL A 225 14.20 -5.90 -12.92
CA VAL A 225 15.11 -5.38 -11.90
C VAL A 225 16.08 -4.42 -12.56
N HIS A 226 16.24 -3.25 -11.97
CA HIS A 226 17.04 -2.14 -12.50
C HIS A 226 18.08 -1.68 -11.49
N ASP A 227 19.21 -1.18 -11.98
CA ASP A 227 20.14 -0.41 -11.15
C ASP A 227 19.51 0.93 -10.77
N LEU A 228 19.56 1.31 -9.49
CA LEU A 228 19.01 2.59 -9.02
C LEU A 228 19.81 3.79 -9.53
N LYS A 229 21.09 3.62 -9.85
CA LYS A 229 21.99 4.71 -10.27
C LYS A 229 21.61 5.27 -11.63
N ASP A 230 21.31 4.40 -12.59
CA ASP A 230 21.08 4.78 -13.99
C ASP A 230 19.81 4.17 -14.61
N GLY A 231 19.05 3.39 -13.83
CA GLY A 231 17.85 2.71 -14.29
C GLY A 231 18.13 1.53 -15.22
N LYS A 232 19.39 1.13 -15.45
CA LYS A 232 19.71 0.07 -16.40
C LYS A 232 19.13 -1.26 -15.93
N GLU A 233 18.39 -1.93 -16.81
CA GLU A 233 17.83 -3.24 -16.53
C GLU A 233 18.96 -4.27 -16.33
N LYS A 234 18.89 -5.01 -15.22
CA LYS A 234 19.81 -6.09 -14.85
C LYS A 234 19.25 -7.45 -15.24
N CYS A 235 17.97 -7.67 -14.98
CA CYS A 235 17.29 -8.91 -15.32
C CYS A 235 15.77 -8.73 -15.38
N PHE A 236 15.11 -9.70 -16.01
CA PHE A 236 13.67 -9.69 -16.23
C PHE A 236 13.09 -11.09 -16.06
N TYR A 237 11.92 -11.17 -15.45
CA TYR A 237 11.11 -12.37 -15.37
C TYR A 237 9.71 -12.11 -15.93
N GLN A 238 9.33 -12.89 -16.95
CA GLN A 238 8.03 -12.75 -17.60
C GLN A 238 6.88 -13.26 -16.71
N HIS A 239 5.91 -12.40 -16.47
CA HIS A 239 4.66 -12.69 -15.77
C HIS A 239 3.52 -11.88 -16.42
N THR A 240 3.20 -12.24 -17.66
CA THR A 240 2.16 -11.56 -18.44
C THR A 240 0.77 -12.11 -18.10
N THR A 241 -0.21 -11.23 -17.93
CA THR A 241 -1.64 -11.56 -17.80
C THR A 241 -2.39 -11.19 -19.07
N ARG A 242 -3.61 -11.72 -19.25
CA ARG A 242 -4.45 -11.47 -20.44
C ARG A 242 -4.68 -9.97 -20.74
N TYR A 243 -4.67 -9.14 -19.70
CA TYR A 243 -4.98 -7.71 -19.79
C TYR A 243 -3.80 -6.80 -19.41
N GLY A 244 -2.59 -7.36 -19.24
CA GLY A 244 -1.42 -6.60 -18.76
C GLY A 244 -1.59 -6.04 -17.34
N ILE A 245 -2.49 -6.62 -16.54
CA ILE A 245 -2.78 -6.16 -15.17
C ILE A 245 -1.92 -6.95 -14.19
N ASN A 246 -0.86 -6.30 -13.72
CA ASN A 246 -0.06 -6.71 -12.58
C ASN A 246 -0.21 -5.60 -11.51
N ALA A 247 -1.07 -5.83 -10.51
CA ALA A 247 -1.49 -4.79 -9.56
C ALA A 247 -1.16 -5.09 -8.09
N SER A 248 -1.23 -6.37 -7.68
CA SER A 248 -0.74 -6.79 -6.36
C SER A 248 0.74 -6.45 -6.21
N GLN A 249 1.13 -5.85 -5.08
CA GLN A 249 2.52 -5.49 -4.82
C GLN A 249 3.37 -6.77 -4.68
N PRO A 250 4.48 -6.91 -5.42
CA PRO A 250 5.44 -7.98 -5.17
C PRO A 250 5.93 -7.94 -3.72
N LEU A 251 6.03 -9.12 -3.11
CA LEU A 251 6.48 -9.25 -1.73
C LEU A 251 7.83 -9.93 -1.68
N GLN A 252 8.78 -9.28 -1.04
CA GLN A 252 10.11 -9.83 -0.82
C GLN A 252 10.16 -10.75 0.39
N VAL A 253 10.68 -11.96 0.19
CA VAL A 253 10.97 -12.94 1.24
C VAL A 253 12.37 -13.47 1.02
N GLY A 254 13.32 -13.01 1.84
CA GLY A 254 14.74 -13.27 1.62
C GLY A 254 15.19 -12.80 0.23
N ARG A 255 15.81 -13.70 -0.53
CA ARG A 255 16.31 -13.43 -1.89
C ARG A 255 15.25 -13.49 -2.99
N SER A 256 14.05 -13.96 -2.65
CA SER A 256 12.99 -14.27 -3.60
C SER A 256 11.83 -13.26 -3.48
N LEU A 257 11.10 -13.11 -4.57
CA LEU A 257 9.93 -12.26 -4.68
C LEU A 257 8.72 -13.11 -5.02
N LEU A 258 7.62 -12.91 -4.28
CA LEU A 258 6.30 -13.39 -4.68
C LEU A 258 5.70 -12.42 -5.70
N LEU A 259 5.38 -12.94 -6.88
CA LEU A 259 4.65 -12.26 -7.93
C LEU A 259 3.29 -12.92 -8.09
N SER A 260 2.21 -12.17 -7.93
CA SER A 260 0.85 -12.71 -7.94
C SER A 260 -0.06 -11.87 -8.82
N SER A 261 -0.86 -12.53 -9.65
CA SER A 261 -1.85 -11.86 -10.50
C SER A 261 -3.05 -12.74 -10.77
N ALA A 262 -4.23 -12.12 -10.83
CA ALA A 262 -5.48 -12.76 -11.22
C ALA A 262 -5.54 -13.07 -12.73
N TYR A 263 -6.75 -13.16 -13.30
CA TYR A 263 -6.95 -13.43 -14.72
C TYR A 263 -6.38 -14.77 -15.19
N GLY A 264 -6.43 -15.77 -14.30
CA GLY A 264 -5.92 -17.11 -14.53
C GLY A 264 -4.39 -17.22 -14.54
N LYS A 265 -3.67 -16.19 -14.08
CA LYS A 265 -2.20 -16.20 -14.09
C LYS A 265 -1.57 -16.94 -12.90
N GLY A 266 -2.11 -16.76 -11.71
CA GLY A 266 -1.59 -17.39 -10.50
C GLY A 266 -0.40 -16.63 -9.90
N SER A 267 0.40 -17.35 -9.13
CA SER A 267 1.57 -16.83 -8.42
C SER A 267 2.86 -17.54 -8.83
N ALA A 268 3.98 -16.82 -8.76
CA ALA A 268 5.32 -17.35 -8.92
C ALA A 268 6.23 -16.80 -7.82
N PHE A 269 7.07 -17.65 -7.25
CA PHE A 269 8.11 -17.26 -6.31
C PHE A 269 9.46 -17.40 -7.00
N VAL A 270 10.15 -16.27 -7.12
CA VAL A 270 11.29 -16.14 -8.04
C VAL A 270 12.44 -15.46 -7.34
N ASP A 271 13.61 -16.10 -7.41
CA ASP A 271 14.88 -15.61 -6.91
C ASP A 271 15.55 -14.71 -7.96
N PHE A 272 15.77 -13.44 -7.60
CA PHE A 272 16.37 -12.40 -8.47
C PHE A 272 17.82 -12.08 -8.13
N SER A 273 18.47 -12.85 -7.26
CA SER A 273 19.86 -12.64 -6.84
C SER A 273 20.92 -12.82 -7.95
N LYS A 274 20.52 -13.31 -9.12
CA LYS A 274 21.38 -13.52 -10.30
C LYS A 274 20.75 -12.86 -11.51
N ASN A 275 21.57 -12.54 -12.51
CA ASN A 275 21.12 -11.95 -13.78
C ASN A 275 20.09 -12.80 -14.54
N ARG A 276 20.03 -14.11 -14.25
CA ARG A 276 18.96 -14.98 -14.72
C ARG A 276 18.06 -15.36 -13.54
N PRO A 277 16.83 -14.82 -13.46
CA PRO A 277 15.92 -15.15 -12.38
C PRO A 277 15.62 -16.65 -12.34
N ARG A 278 15.64 -17.22 -11.13
CA ARG A 278 15.36 -18.64 -10.91
C ARG A 278 13.99 -18.80 -10.27
N ILE A 279 13.11 -19.53 -10.95
CA ILE A 279 11.81 -19.89 -10.38
C ILE A 279 12.05 -20.93 -9.30
N GLU A 280 11.55 -20.67 -8.10
CA GLU A 280 11.55 -21.64 -7.00
C GLU A 280 10.27 -22.48 -7.05
N TRP A 281 9.12 -21.84 -7.27
CA TRP A 281 7.86 -22.52 -7.55
C TRP A 281 6.86 -21.62 -8.27
N LYS A 282 5.79 -22.24 -8.79
CA LYS A 282 4.60 -21.58 -9.33
C LYS A 282 3.35 -22.29 -8.85
N THR A 283 2.26 -21.55 -8.72
CA THR A 283 0.95 -22.11 -8.38
C THR A 283 -0.18 -21.30 -9.01
N GLU A 284 -1.20 -21.99 -9.51
CA GLU A 284 -2.44 -21.34 -9.99
C GLU A 284 -3.50 -21.27 -8.88
N LYS A 285 -3.26 -21.91 -7.73
CA LYS A 285 -4.21 -21.96 -6.60
C LYS A 285 -4.34 -20.61 -5.89
N VAL A 286 -3.30 -19.77 -5.95
CA VAL A 286 -3.28 -18.44 -5.36
C VAL A 286 -3.03 -17.42 -6.45
N ALA A 287 -3.87 -16.39 -6.48
CA ALA A 287 -3.90 -15.38 -7.53
C ALA A 287 -4.53 -14.11 -6.96
N SER A 288 -3.69 -13.16 -6.58
CA SER A 288 -4.12 -11.90 -5.97
C SER A 288 -4.30 -10.86 -7.05
N GLN A 289 -5.49 -10.26 -7.14
CA GLN A 289 -5.75 -9.23 -8.14
C GLN A 289 -5.22 -7.86 -7.69
N MET A 290 -5.69 -7.38 -6.54
CA MET A 290 -5.44 -6.02 -6.05
C MET A 290 -4.69 -6.03 -4.72
N ALA A 291 -5.13 -6.87 -3.78
CA ALA A 291 -4.51 -6.97 -2.47
C ALA A 291 -3.07 -7.51 -2.56
N SER A 292 -2.18 -6.88 -1.82
CA SER A 292 -0.81 -7.35 -1.59
C SER A 292 -0.82 -8.42 -0.50
N SER A 293 0.04 -9.44 -0.63
CA SER A 293 0.22 -10.44 0.42
C SER A 293 1.16 -9.92 1.51
N VAL A 294 1.12 -10.55 2.68
CA VAL A 294 2.06 -10.34 3.80
C VAL A 294 2.74 -11.65 4.15
N TYR A 295 3.92 -11.57 4.77
CA TYR A 295 4.74 -12.72 5.15
C TYR A 295 4.98 -12.76 6.65
N LYS A 296 4.91 -13.95 7.25
CA LYS A 296 5.27 -14.21 8.64
C LYS A 296 5.77 -15.64 8.79
N ASP A 297 6.95 -15.79 9.41
CA ASP A 297 7.50 -17.07 9.89
C ASP A 297 7.44 -18.25 8.90
N GLY A 298 7.73 -17.99 7.62
CA GLY A 298 7.71 -19.03 6.57
C GLY A 298 6.39 -19.14 5.80
N TYR A 299 5.38 -18.35 6.17
CA TYR A 299 4.05 -18.40 5.58
C TYR A 299 3.63 -17.08 4.94
N LEU A 300 2.88 -17.20 3.85
CA LEU A 300 2.30 -16.10 3.11
C LEU A 300 0.81 -16.04 3.36
N TYR A 301 0.30 -14.84 3.66
CA TYR A 301 -1.11 -14.57 3.85
C TYR A 301 -1.59 -13.55 2.84
N GLY A 302 -2.75 -13.77 2.24
CA GLY A 302 -3.28 -12.85 1.25
C GLY A 302 -4.68 -13.21 0.79
N ILE A 303 -5.14 -12.46 -0.21
CA ILE A 303 -6.44 -12.70 -0.85
C ILE A 303 -6.21 -13.34 -2.22
N HIS A 304 -6.76 -14.53 -2.41
CA HIS A 304 -6.94 -15.14 -3.72
C HIS A 304 -8.29 -14.72 -4.26
N GLY A 305 -8.35 -14.26 -5.51
CA GLY A 305 -9.63 -13.96 -6.14
C GLY A 305 -9.53 -13.11 -7.39
N GLN A 306 -10.69 -12.92 -8.01
CA GLN A 306 -10.85 -12.03 -9.15
C GLN A 306 -12.18 -11.29 -9.10
N ALA A 307 -12.18 -10.04 -9.52
CA ALA A 307 -13.31 -9.13 -9.52
C ALA A 307 -14.38 -9.54 -10.55
N GLY A 308 -15.54 -8.91 -10.44
CA GLY A 308 -16.72 -9.24 -11.23
C GLY A 308 -17.38 -10.51 -10.70
N SER A 309 -17.96 -11.33 -11.59
CA SER A 309 -18.76 -12.51 -11.21
C SER A 309 -17.98 -13.60 -10.44
N ARG A 310 -16.64 -13.49 -10.39
CA ARG A 310 -15.77 -14.42 -9.67
C ARG A 310 -15.44 -13.99 -8.24
N SER A 311 -15.82 -12.78 -7.79
CA SER A 311 -15.41 -12.27 -6.47
C SER A 311 -15.93 -13.15 -5.33
N LYS A 312 -17.12 -13.74 -5.50
CA LYS A 312 -17.72 -14.70 -4.54
C LYS A 312 -16.90 -15.97 -4.29
N PHE A 313 -15.93 -16.29 -5.14
CA PHE A 313 -15.04 -17.43 -4.96
C PHE A 313 -13.72 -17.05 -4.26
N SER A 314 -13.56 -15.77 -3.91
CA SER A 314 -12.33 -15.28 -3.28
C SER A 314 -12.18 -15.83 -1.86
N THR A 315 -10.93 -16.04 -1.47
CA THR A 315 -10.57 -16.57 -0.16
C THR A 315 -9.40 -15.80 0.43
N LEU A 316 -9.40 -15.64 1.75
CA LEU A 316 -8.17 -15.48 2.51
C LEU A 316 -7.41 -16.80 2.44
N PHE A 317 -6.11 -16.77 2.17
CA PHE A 317 -5.27 -17.96 2.16
C PHE A 317 -4.11 -17.82 3.14
N CYS A 318 -3.64 -18.97 3.63
CA CYS A 318 -2.29 -19.16 4.15
C CYS A 318 -1.56 -20.15 3.23
N LEU A 319 -0.33 -19.83 2.87
CA LEU A 319 0.51 -20.63 1.99
C LEU A 319 1.90 -20.84 2.62
N ASP A 320 2.35 -22.09 2.64
CA ASP A 320 3.71 -22.47 3.02
C ASP A 320 4.67 -22.00 1.92
N THR A 321 5.54 -21.04 2.25
CA THR A 321 6.41 -20.36 1.29
C THR A 321 7.49 -21.28 0.73
N GLU A 322 7.95 -22.26 1.51
CA GLU A 322 8.97 -23.20 1.07
C GLU A 322 8.37 -24.19 0.06
N LYS A 323 7.17 -24.71 0.36
CA LYS A 323 6.51 -25.73 -0.47
C LYS A 323 5.71 -25.15 -1.64
N GLY A 324 5.36 -23.87 -1.59
CA GLY A 324 4.47 -23.24 -2.56
C GLY A 324 3.04 -23.78 -2.51
N LYS A 325 2.59 -24.26 -1.33
CA LYS A 325 1.30 -24.95 -1.14
C LYS A 325 0.42 -24.22 -0.15
N VAL A 326 -0.85 -24.08 -0.50
CA VAL A 326 -1.90 -23.57 0.41
C VAL A 326 -2.02 -24.55 1.57
N VAL A 327 -1.94 -24.02 2.79
CA VAL A 327 -2.14 -24.78 4.04
C VAL A 327 -3.61 -24.76 4.41
N TRP A 328 -4.21 -23.57 4.38
CA TRP A 328 -5.65 -23.39 4.57
C TRP A 328 -6.15 -22.20 3.74
N ASP A 329 -7.45 -22.20 3.46
CA ASP A 329 -8.16 -21.07 2.89
C ASP A 329 -9.51 -20.84 3.59
N LYS A 330 -10.01 -19.59 3.52
CA LYS A 330 -11.25 -19.17 4.17
C LYS A 330 -12.02 -18.19 3.29
N LYS A 331 -13.28 -18.52 2.98
CA LYS A 331 -14.24 -17.61 2.32
C LYS A 331 -14.82 -16.59 3.31
N GLY A 332 -15.33 -15.49 2.77
CA GLY A 332 -16.09 -14.48 3.53
C GLY A 332 -15.59 -13.04 3.33
N PHE A 333 -14.36 -12.87 2.84
CA PHE A 333 -13.72 -11.54 2.75
C PHE A 333 -13.83 -10.88 1.38
N GLY A 334 -14.29 -11.63 0.36
CA GLY A 334 -14.35 -11.15 -1.02
C GLY A 334 -12.98 -10.77 -1.56
N LEU A 335 -12.92 -9.76 -2.43
CA LEU A 335 -11.66 -9.11 -2.81
C LEU A 335 -11.19 -8.09 -1.76
N GLY A 336 -11.20 -8.49 -0.50
CA GLY A 336 -10.70 -7.66 0.59
C GLY A 336 -9.21 -7.33 0.45
N THR A 337 -8.69 -6.61 1.43
CA THR A 337 -7.29 -6.27 1.57
C THR A 337 -6.83 -6.53 3.00
N LEU A 338 -5.52 -6.58 3.21
CA LEU A 338 -4.97 -6.92 4.53
C LEU A 338 -3.65 -6.22 4.81
N ILE A 339 -3.37 -6.03 6.09
CA ILE A 339 -2.05 -5.68 6.64
C ILE A 339 -1.72 -6.67 7.77
N LEU A 340 -0.44 -6.79 8.12
CA LEU A 340 0.04 -7.57 9.27
C LEU A 340 0.55 -6.61 10.35
N VAL A 341 -0.03 -6.66 11.54
CA VAL A 341 0.47 -5.95 12.72
C VAL A 341 0.93 -7.01 13.71
N LYS A 342 2.26 -7.16 13.85
CA LYS A 342 2.89 -8.24 14.63
C LYS A 342 2.37 -9.63 14.22
N GLU A 343 1.48 -10.19 15.03
CA GLU A 343 0.93 -11.53 14.89
C GLU A 343 -0.47 -11.52 14.25
N THR A 344 -1.07 -10.35 14.06
CA THR A 344 -2.49 -10.21 13.67
C THR A 344 -2.63 -9.66 12.25
N LEU A 345 -3.37 -10.38 11.42
CA LEU A 345 -3.88 -9.89 10.15
C LEU A 345 -5.07 -8.97 10.43
N ILE A 346 -4.99 -7.73 9.97
CA ILE A 346 -6.15 -6.82 9.91
C ILE A 346 -6.67 -6.86 8.49
N ILE A 347 -7.86 -7.41 8.30
CA ILE A 347 -8.48 -7.61 6.98
C ILE A 347 -9.64 -6.64 6.83
N LEU A 348 -9.64 -5.85 5.76
CA LEU A 348 -10.82 -5.12 5.30
C LEU A 348 -11.51 -5.93 4.19
N SER A 349 -12.72 -6.40 4.46
CA SER A 349 -13.50 -7.16 3.46
C SER A 349 -14.01 -6.25 2.34
N GLU A 350 -14.39 -6.84 1.20
CA GLU A 350 -14.94 -6.07 0.07
C GLU A 350 -16.22 -5.29 0.43
N THR A 351 -16.92 -5.69 1.49
CA THR A 351 -18.15 -5.08 2.02
C THR A 351 -17.92 -4.19 3.24
N GLY A 352 -16.67 -3.91 3.61
CA GLY A 352 -16.32 -2.94 4.66
C GLY A 352 -16.26 -3.46 6.10
N GLU A 353 -16.31 -4.79 6.29
CA GLU A 353 -16.08 -5.41 7.60
C GLU A 353 -14.57 -5.42 7.89
N ILE A 354 -14.19 -5.10 9.14
CA ILE A 354 -12.86 -5.36 9.64
C ILE A 354 -12.88 -6.69 10.40
N ALA A 355 -11.95 -7.57 10.05
CA ALA A 355 -11.70 -8.81 10.77
C ALA A 355 -10.25 -8.86 11.25
N LEU A 356 -10.06 -9.20 12.52
CA LEU A 356 -8.78 -9.48 13.13
C LEU A 356 -8.58 -10.99 13.18
N VAL A 357 -7.54 -11.47 12.52
CA VAL A 357 -7.25 -12.91 12.39
C VAL A 357 -5.83 -13.16 12.81
N ASN A 358 -5.61 -14.17 13.65
CA ASN A 358 -4.25 -14.57 14.00
C ASN A 358 -3.51 -15.08 12.75
N ALA A 359 -2.28 -14.64 12.53
CA ALA A 359 -1.42 -15.13 11.44
C ALA A 359 -0.81 -16.48 11.83
N ASP A 360 -1.68 -17.48 11.96
CA ASP A 360 -1.38 -18.84 12.39
C ASP A 360 -1.39 -19.78 11.17
N PRO A 361 -0.28 -20.49 10.88
CA PRO A 361 -0.25 -21.43 9.77
C PRO A 361 -1.08 -22.69 10.01
N ASP A 362 -1.32 -23.08 11.25
CA ASP A 362 -1.98 -24.34 11.58
C ASP A 362 -3.50 -24.25 11.42
N GLN A 363 -4.07 -23.04 11.58
CA GLN A 363 -5.51 -22.84 11.50
C GLN A 363 -5.91 -21.39 11.22
N PHE A 364 -7.12 -21.22 10.71
CA PHE A 364 -7.79 -19.92 10.70
C PHE A 364 -8.38 -19.64 12.10
N GLN A 365 -7.93 -18.56 12.75
CA GLN A 365 -8.45 -18.12 14.04
C GLN A 365 -8.92 -16.67 13.97
N LEU A 366 -10.24 -16.46 13.95
CA LEU A 366 -10.84 -15.13 14.09
C LEU A 366 -10.76 -14.67 15.54
N LEU A 367 -10.18 -13.50 15.76
CA LEU A 367 -10.06 -12.86 17.09
C LEU A 367 -11.24 -11.92 17.35
N ALA A 368 -11.58 -11.08 16.36
CA ALA A 368 -12.68 -10.14 16.42
C ALA A 368 -13.12 -9.72 15.01
N ASN A 369 -14.36 -9.27 14.86
CA ASN A 369 -14.86 -8.63 13.65
C ASN A 369 -15.92 -7.58 13.97
N PHE A 370 -16.01 -6.54 13.14
CA PHE A 370 -17.02 -5.49 13.25
C PHE A 370 -17.19 -4.75 11.92
N GLN A 371 -18.36 -4.14 11.72
CA GLN A 371 -18.65 -3.38 10.51
C GLN A 371 -18.04 -1.98 10.60
N ALA A 372 -17.00 -1.71 9.82
CA ALA A 372 -16.27 -0.45 9.89
C ALA A 372 -16.73 0.55 8.83
N LEU A 373 -17.02 0.07 7.62
CA LEU A 373 -17.38 0.88 6.46
C LEU A 373 -18.63 0.35 5.78
N SER A 374 -19.38 1.19 5.10
CA SER A 374 -20.47 0.76 4.24
C SER A 374 -20.01 0.43 2.80
N GLY A 375 -20.95 -0.06 1.99
CA GLY A 375 -20.75 -0.20 0.54
C GLY A 375 -20.13 -1.54 0.11
N LYS A 376 -19.53 -1.50 -1.07
CA LYS A 376 -18.89 -2.65 -1.73
C LYS A 376 -17.66 -2.20 -2.49
N ASP A 377 -16.89 -3.15 -3.01
CA ASP A 377 -15.66 -2.90 -3.76
C ASP A 377 -14.62 -2.13 -2.92
N ASN A 378 -14.58 -2.38 -1.61
CA ASN A 378 -13.65 -1.73 -0.68
C ASN A 378 -12.24 -2.35 -0.77
N TRP A 379 -11.59 -2.18 -1.93
CA TRP A 379 -10.27 -2.74 -2.25
C TRP A 379 -9.09 -1.89 -1.75
N ILE A 380 -9.29 -1.15 -0.66
CA ILE A 380 -8.29 -0.22 -0.12
C ILE A 380 -7.68 -0.83 1.15
N PRO A 381 -6.37 -1.09 1.19
CA PRO A 381 -5.74 -1.62 2.40
C PRO A 381 -5.91 -0.64 3.58
N PRO A 382 -6.26 -1.14 4.78
CA PRO A 382 -6.28 -0.29 5.96
C PRO A 382 -4.86 0.16 6.32
N THR A 383 -4.76 1.14 7.20
CA THR A 383 -3.50 1.66 7.72
C THR A 383 -3.53 1.66 9.23
N TYR A 384 -2.51 1.06 9.84
CA TYR A 384 -2.34 1.06 11.28
C TYR A 384 -1.09 1.85 11.64
N ALA A 385 -1.29 2.97 12.32
CA ALA A 385 -0.22 3.88 12.74
C ALA A 385 -0.60 4.52 14.07
N ASN A 386 0.34 4.60 15.01
CA ASN A 386 0.14 5.30 16.29
C ASN A 386 -1.09 4.82 17.09
N GLY A 387 -1.39 3.51 17.05
CA GLY A 387 -2.59 2.96 17.69
C GLY A 387 -3.91 3.32 16.99
N ARG A 388 -3.87 3.96 15.82
CA ARG A 388 -5.04 4.30 15.00
C ARG A 388 -5.15 3.39 13.82
N LEU A 389 -6.37 2.91 13.55
CA LEU A 389 -6.69 2.23 12.31
C LEU A 389 -7.49 3.16 11.41
N HIS A 390 -6.91 3.48 10.25
CA HIS A 390 -7.60 4.18 9.19
C HIS A 390 -8.17 3.19 8.18
N CYS A 391 -9.47 3.32 7.92
CA CYS A 391 -10.17 2.55 6.90
C CYS A 391 -10.89 3.53 5.97
N ARG A 392 -10.85 3.27 4.67
CA ARG A 392 -11.56 4.06 3.67
C ARG A 392 -12.36 3.17 2.71
N SER A 393 -13.58 3.57 2.40
CA SER A 393 -14.44 2.93 1.40
C SER A 393 -14.19 3.49 0.00
N SER A 394 -14.57 2.72 -1.01
CA SER A 394 -14.50 3.18 -2.41
C SER A 394 -15.45 4.34 -2.72
N ASP A 395 -16.46 4.56 -1.88
CA ASP A 395 -17.42 5.66 -1.99
C ASP A 395 -16.93 6.96 -1.32
N GLY A 396 -15.83 6.90 -0.56
CA GLY A 396 -15.18 8.07 0.04
C GLY A 396 -15.32 8.21 1.54
N GLU A 397 -16.10 7.35 2.19
CA GLU A 397 -16.16 7.28 3.65
C GLU A 397 -14.79 6.90 4.20
N TRP A 398 -14.20 7.75 5.04
CA TRP A 398 -12.96 7.49 5.75
C TRP A 398 -13.19 7.60 7.25
N ILE A 399 -12.94 6.52 7.97
CA ILE A 399 -13.01 6.45 9.43
C ILE A 399 -11.63 6.28 10.06
N CYS A 400 -11.51 6.74 11.31
CA CYS A 400 -10.38 6.45 12.17
C CYS A 400 -10.87 5.80 13.46
N LEU A 401 -10.29 4.65 13.81
CA LEU A 401 -10.66 3.87 14.98
C LEU A 401 -9.51 3.85 15.99
N ALA A 402 -9.87 3.90 17.27
CA ALA A 402 -8.96 3.69 18.39
C ALA A 402 -8.72 2.18 18.58
N MET A 403 -7.56 1.70 18.12
CA MET A 403 -7.22 0.28 18.07
C MET A 403 -5.95 -0.04 18.87
N GLY A 404 -5.27 0.97 19.39
CA GLY A 404 -4.09 0.83 20.24
C GLY A 404 -4.45 0.85 21.73
N SER A 405 -3.70 0.14 22.55
CA SER A 405 -3.83 0.11 24.02
C SER A 405 -3.57 1.46 24.68
N ASN A 406 -3.04 2.44 23.95
CA ASN A 406 -2.91 3.83 24.41
C ASN A 406 -4.26 4.58 24.47
N TYR A 407 -5.35 3.98 23.98
CA TYR A 407 -6.70 4.53 24.02
C TYR A 407 -7.61 3.89 25.09
N PHE A 408 -7.11 2.87 25.79
CA PHE A 408 -7.81 2.09 26.82
C PHE A 408 -6.97 2.07 28.10
#